data_AF-A0A7X0GIG7-F1
#
_entry.id   AF-A0A7X0GIG7-F1
#
_cell.length_a   1.000
_cell.length_b   1.000
_cell.length_c   1.000
_cell.angle_alpha   90.00
_cell.angle_beta   90.00
_cell.angle_gamma   90.00
#
_symmetry.space_group_name_H-M   'P 1'
#
loop_
_entity.id
_entity.type
_entity.pdbx_description
1 polymer ?
#
loop_
_entity_poly.entity_id
_entity_poly.type
_entity_poly.pdbx_seq_one_letter_code
_entity_poly.pdbx_strand_id
1 'polypeptide(L)'
;MGSVFVRHPRIMELRRAWPRRRSGFDRAYDRAWQVQEALTRQGKHRSAGAVDLVVAATAELQGLTLLHRDHDFACIAAVTGQALQWYGPESGK
;
A
#
# COMPACT_ATOMS: atom_id res chain seq x y z
N MET A 1 10.12 -17.54 -26.85
CA MET A 1 9.44 -17.07 -25.63
C MET A 1 9.83 -15.63 -25.38
N GLY A 2 9.12 -14.70 -26.02
CA GLY A 2 9.21 -13.29 -25.68
C GLY A 2 8.03 -12.94 -24.79
N SER A 3 8.29 -12.31 -23.66
CA SER A 3 7.37 -11.31 -23.16
C SER A 3 8.16 -10.25 -22.42
N VAL A 4 7.87 -9.03 -22.84
CA VAL A 4 8.65 -7.82 -22.67
C VAL A 4 8.49 -7.31 -21.25
N PHE A 5 9.65 -7.03 -20.68
CA PHE A 5 9.86 -6.20 -19.50
C PHE A 5 8.96 -4.95 -19.49
N VAL A 6 8.19 -4.77 -18.43
CA VAL A 6 7.83 -3.43 -17.96
C VAL A 6 8.34 -3.31 -16.53
N ARG A 7 9.56 -2.77 -16.39
CA ARG A 7 10.10 -2.31 -15.11
C ARG A 7 9.20 -1.18 -14.62
N HIS A 8 8.31 -1.47 -13.68
CA HIS A 8 7.66 -0.42 -12.91
C HIS A 8 8.69 0.15 -11.90
N PRO A 9 8.87 1.48 -11.82
CA PRO A 9 9.91 2.06 -10.97
C PRO A 9 9.66 1.73 -9.48
N ARG A 10 10.74 1.40 -8.77
CA ARG A 10 10.72 1.23 -7.31
C ARG A 10 10.47 2.58 -6.65
N ILE A 11 9.73 2.64 -5.54
CA ILE A 11 9.49 3.85 -4.72
C ILE A 11 10.78 4.65 -4.42
N MET A 12 11.95 4.00 -4.37
CA MET A 12 13.25 4.65 -4.23
C MET A 12 13.58 5.68 -5.31
N GLU A 13 13.10 5.49 -6.54
CA GLU A 13 13.41 6.34 -7.69
C GLU A 13 12.58 7.63 -7.67
N LEU A 14 11.36 7.56 -7.14
CA LEU A 14 10.48 8.72 -6.92
C LEU A 14 11.00 9.64 -5.80
N ARG A 15 11.76 9.09 -4.85
CA ARG A 15 12.22 9.83 -3.65
C ARG A 15 13.42 10.76 -3.89
N ARG A 16 14.13 10.65 -5.02
CA ARG A 16 15.24 11.57 -5.37
C ARG A 16 14.80 12.84 -6.10
N ALA A 17 13.58 12.86 -6.64
CA ALA A 17 13.15 13.92 -7.56
C ALA A 17 12.32 15.04 -6.89
N TRP A 18 11.89 14.90 -5.63
CA TRP A 18 10.95 15.84 -5.01
C TRP A 18 11.47 16.48 -3.72
N PRO A 19 11.63 17.82 -3.64
CA PRO A 19 12.06 18.50 -2.43
C PRO A 19 10.99 18.44 -1.33
N ARG A 20 11.44 18.21 -0.10
CA ARG A 20 10.64 18.05 1.12
C ARG A 20 9.71 19.25 1.35
N ARG A 21 8.39 19.04 1.26
CA ARG A 21 7.37 20.05 1.63
C ARG A 21 6.38 19.39 2.58
N ARG A 22 6.56 19.64 3.88
CA ARG A 22 5.78 19.05 4.99
C ARG A 22 4.27 19.23 4.77
N SER A 23 3.66 18.24 4.15
CA SER A 23 2.22 18.06 4.01
C SER A 23 1.86 16.66 4.53
N GLY A 24 0.60 16.40 4.86
CA GLY A 24 0.15 15.09 5.35
C GLY A 24 0.50 13.92 4.41
N PHE A 25 0.72 14.22 3.12
CA PHE A 25 1.15 13.28 2.09
C PHE A 25 2.51 12.64 2.43
N ASP A 26 3.51 13.42 2.88
CA ASP A 26 4.84 12.89 3.23
C ASP A 26 4.77 11.77 4.28
N ARG A 27 3.86 11.88 5.26
CA ARG A 27 3.68 10.86 6.31
C ARG A 27 3.08 9.57 5.77
N ALA A 28 2.17 9.65 4.79
CA ALA A 28 1.58 8.46 4.16
C ALA A 28 2.64 7.68 3.37
N TYR A 29 3.55 8.34 2.67
CA TYR A 29 4.65 7.65 1.97
C TYR A 29 5.64 7.00 2.94
N ASP A 30 6.00 7.70 4.02
CA ASP A 30 6.88 7.13 5.06
C ASP A 30 6.23 5.90 5.71
N ARG A 31 4.92 5.96 5.98
CA ARG A 31 4.19 4.83 6.56
C ARG A 31 4.03 3.68 5.56
N ALA A 32 3.69 3.97 4.31
CA ALA A 32 3.63 2.98 3.23
C ALA A 32 4.98 2.24 3.07
N TRP A 33 6.10 2.95 3.20
CA TRP A 33 7.43 2.37 3.20
C TRP A 33 7.64 1.38 4.36
N GLN A 34 7.26 1.75 5.58
CA GLN A 34 7.37 0.87 6.75
C GLN A 34 6.54 -0.41 6.59
N VAL A 35 5.33 -0.29 6.05
CA VAL A 35 4.46 -1.43 5.79
C VAL A 35 5.08 -2.33 4.71
N GLN A 36 5.58 -1.76 3.62
CA GLN A 36 6.26 -2.52 2.57
C GLN A 36 7.50 -3.27 3.09
N GLU A 37 8.25 -2.64 3.99
CA GLU A 37 9.41 -3.26 4.63
C GLU A 37 9.00 -4.44 5.52
N ALA A 38 7.93 -4.29 6.30
CA ALA A 38 7.37 -5.37 7.12
C ALA A 38 6.87 -6.55 6.26
N LEU A 39 6.14 -6.27 5.16
CA LEU A 39 5.72 -7.29 4.20
C LEU A 39 6.91 -7.98 3.54
N THR A 40 7.99 -7.24 3.25
CA THR A 40 9.24 -7.81 2.71
C THR A 40 9.89 -8.78 3.67
N ARG A 41 9.98 -8.43 4.96
CA ARG A 41 10.51 -9.32 6.01
C ARG A 41 9.69 -10.61 6.14
N GLN A 42 8.40 -10.57 5.80
CA GLN A 42 7.51 -11.73 5.79
C GLN A 42 7.46 -12.48 4.44
N GLY A 43 8.23 -12.06 3.43
CA GLY A 43 8.18 -12.64 2.09
C GLY A 43 6.93 -12.26 1.25
N LYS A 44 6.09 -11.34 1.75
CA LYS A 44 4.81 -10.89 1.16
C LYS A 44 4.91 -9.54 0.42
N HIS A 45 6.10 -9.11 0.03
CA HIS A 45 6.32 -7.81 -0.62
C HIS A 45 5.64 -7.63 -1.98
N ARG A 46 5.11 -8.71 -2.58
CA ARG A 46 4.37 -8.69 -3.86
C ARG A 46 2.85 -8.78 -3.66
N SER A 47 2.37 -8.76 -2.42
CA SER A 47 0.96 -8.92 -2.07
C SER A 47 0.18 -7.61 -2.03
N ALA A 48 0.79 -6.47 -2.41
CA ALA A 48 0.14 -5.18 -2.50
C ALA A 48 0.92 -4.25 -3.44
N GLY A 49 0.20 -3.45 -4.24
CA GLY A 49 0.78 -2.43 -5.10
C GLY A 49 1.24 -1.19 -4.33
N ALA A 50 2.11 -0.40 -4.96
CA ALA A 50 2.58 0.87 -4.39
C ALA A 50 1.43 1.85 -4.06
N VAL A 51 0.39 1.88 -4.90
CA VAL A 51 -0.79 2.72 -4.67
C VAL A 51 -1.59 2.20 -3.48
N ASP A 52 -1.80 0.89 -3.37
CA ASP A 52 -2.55 0.28 -2.26
C ASP A 52 -1.91 0.59 -0.92
N LEU A 53 -0.58 0.55 -0.85
CA LEU A 53 0.17 0.89 0.37
C LEU A 53 -0.01 2.35 0.77
N VAL A 54 0.01 3.29 -0.17
CA VAL A 54 -0.19 4.72 0.12
C VAL A 54 -1.64 5.00 0.51
N VAL A 55 -2.60 4.36 -0.15
CA VAL A 55 -4.04 4.47 0.18
C VAL A 55 -4.29 3.90 1.58
N ALA A 56 -3.77 2.71 1.88
CA ALA A 56 -3.90 2.07 3.17
C ALA A 56 -3.24 2.87 4.29
N ALA A 57 -2.01 3.35 4.08
CA ALA A 57 -1.30 4.21 5.02
C ALA A 57 -2.05 5.54 5.27
N THR A 58 -2.67 6.11 4.25
CA THR A 58 -3.49 7.31 4.41
C THR A 58 -4.70 7.03 5.29
N ALA A 59 -5.45 5.96 5.02
CA ALA A 59 -6.60 5.58 5.82
C ALA A 59 -6.22 5.28 7.28
N GLU A 60 -5.13 4.55 7.49
CA GLU A 60 -4.57 4.26 8.82
C GLU A 60 -4.25 5.54 9.60
N LEU A 61 -3.48 6.45 8.99
CA LEU A 61 -3.07 7.70 9.64
C LEU A 61 -4.23 8.65 9.93
N GLN A 62 -5.34 8.53 9.21
CA GLN A 62 -6.56 9.30 9.43
C GLN A 62 -7.57 8.57 10.34
N GLY A 63 -7.29 7.33 10.78
CA GLY A 63 -8.22 6.55 11.60
C GLY A 63 -9.51 6.18 10.86
N LEU A 64 -9.45 6.01 9.54
CA LEU A 64 -10.60 5.69 8.68
C LEU A 64 -10.68 4.19 8.41
N THR A 65 -11.91 3.68 8.29
CA THR A 65 -12.16 2.35 7.72
C THR A 65 -11.92 2.40 6.22
N LEU A 66 -11.01 1.56 5.73
CA LEU A 66 -10.70 1.47 4.30
C LEU A 66 -11.72 0.56 3.61
N LEU A 67 -12.54 1.17 2.76
CA LEU A 67 -13.53 0.49 1.93
C LEU A 67 -12.86 -0.03 0.64
N HIS A 68 -12.93 -1.33 0.36
CA HIS A 68 -12.21 -1.94 -0.78
C HIS A 68 -12.93 -3.11 -1.44
N ARG A 69 -12.45 -3.54 -2.61
CA ARG A 69 -12.80 -4.80 -3.29
C ARG A 69 -11.57 -5.63 -3.70
N ASP A 70 -10.44 -5.32 -3.11
CA ASP A 70 -9.17 -5.99 -3.43
C ASP A 70 -8.67 -6.76 -2.21
N HIS A 71 -8.34 -8.04 -2.39
CA HIS A 71 -7.86 -8.90 -1.30
C HIS A 71 -6.46 -8.51 -0.81
N ASP A 72 -5.71 -7.75 -1.60
CA ASP A 72 -4.35 -7.30 -1.24
C ASP A 72 -4.36 -6.40 0.02
N PHE A 73 -5.45 -5.66 0.26
CA PHE A 73 -5.60 -4.87 1.49
C PHE A 73 -5.61 -5.71 2.76
N ALA A 74 -6.04 -6.98 2.70
CA ALA A 74 -5.99 -7.87 3.85
C ALA A 74 -4.54 -8.17 4.27
N CYS A 75 -3.61 -8.27 3.32
CA CYS A 75 -2.19 -8.43 3.63
C CYS A 75 -1.62 -7.18 4.32
N ILE A 76 -2.05 -5.99 3.89
CA ILE A 76 -1.65 -4.73 4.53
C ILE A 76 -2.23 -4.63 5.95
N ALA A 77 -3.52 -4.90 6.12
CA ALA A 77 -4.18 -4.82 7.42
C ALA A 77 -3.65 -5.84 8.44
N ALA A 78 -3.12 -6.98 7.98
CA ALA A 78 -2.41 -7.92 8.86
C ALA A 78 -1.14 -7.31 9.49
N VAL A 79 -0.55 -6.28 8.88
CA VAL A 79 0.61 -5.54 9.40
C VAL A 79 0.18 -4.30 10.20
N THR A 80 -0.82 -3.56 9.73
CA THR A 80 -1.21 -2.27 10.32
C THR A 80 -2.28 -2.38 11.40
N GLY A 81 -3.08 -3.46 11.40
CA GLY A 81 -4.26 -3.61 12.24
C GLY A 81 -5.41 -2.66 11.86
N GLN A 82 -5.32 -1.96 10.73
CA GLN A 82 -6.32 -0.96 10.33
C GLN A 82 -7.67 -1.60 9.97
N ALA A 83 -8.75 -0.86 10.21
CA ALA A 83 -10.10 -1.30 9.87
C ALA A 83 -10.28 -1.38 8.35
N LEU A 84 -10.85 -2.50 7.90
CA LEU A 84 -11.24 -2.74 6.50
C LEU A 84 -12.74 -3.00 6.39
N GLN A 85 -13.32 -2.63 5.26
CA GLN A 85 -14.68 -2.99 4.89
C GLN A 85 -14.74 -3.38 3.42
N TRP A 86 -15.43 -4.48 3.11
CA TRP A 86 -15.68 -4.87 1.73
C TRP A 86 -16.76 -3.98 1.10
N TYR A 87 -16.56 -3.58 -0.16
CA TYR A 87 -17.52 -2.75 -0.89
C TYR A 87 -18.46 -3.60 -1.76
N GLY A 88 -19.74 -3.62 -1.35
CA GLY A 88 -20.81 -4.35 -2.00
C GLY A 88 -21.19 -5.62 -1.24
N PRO A 89 -22.08 -6.46 -1.79
CA PRO A 89 -22.33 -7.78 -1.21
C PRO A 89 -21.00 -8.52 -1.08
N GLU A 90 -20.82 -9.22 0.03
CA GLU A 90 -19.69 -10.14 0.18
C GLU A 90 -19.62 -11.01 -1.07
N SER A 91 -18.41 -11.23 -1.60
CA SER A 91 -18.20 -12.08 -2.76
C SER A 91 -18.68 -13.50 -2.42
N GLY A 92 -19.97 -13.75 -2.65
CA GLY A 92 -20.53 -15.07 -2.79
C GLY A 92 -19.74 -15.77 -3.89
N LYS A 93 -19.20 -16.94 -3.56
CA LYS A 93 -18.70 -17.88 -4.55
C LYS A 93 -19.79 -18.18 -5.58
#